data_AF-A0A3A8PAI4-F1
#
_entry.id   AF-A0A3A8PAI4-F1
#
_cell.length_a   1.000
_cell.length_b   1.000
_cell.length_c   1.000
_cell.angle_alpha   90.00
_cell.angle_beta   90.00
_cell.angle_gamma   90.00
#
_symmetry.space_group_name_H-M   'P 1'
#
loop_
_entity.id
_entity.type
_entity.pdbx_description
1 polymer ?
#
loop_
_entity_poly.entity_id
_entity_poly.type
_entity_poly.pdbx_seq_one_letter_code
_entity_poly.pdbx_strand_id
1 'polypeptide(L)'
;ELGERRLGGTWNTCGGTVLDRVAFGRALCEVFGFDAGLVVPTRMADLKLSAPRPLKSGLLTDKAREQLSEKPLALTESLKRFHASWLAARAGEAG
;
A
#
# COMPACT_ATOMS: atom_id res chain seq x y z
N GLU A 1 -11.52 10.55 10.93
CA GLU A 1 -10.73 11.76 11.23
C GLU A 1 -11.02 12.99 10.36
N LEU A 2 -10.61 13.05 9.08
CA LEU A 2 -10.73 14.28 8.25
C LEU A 2 -12.16 14.86 8.22
N GLY A 3 -13.16 14.00 8.00
CA GLY A 3 -14.57 14.39 7.99
C GLY A 3 -15.10 14.81 9.37
N GLU A 4 -14.72 14.08 10.42
CA GLU A 4 -15.13 14.36 11.82
C GLU A 4 -14.58 15.71 12.31
N ARG A 5 -13.32 16.00 12.00
CA ARG A 5 -12.64 17.26 12.33
C ARG A 5 -12.92 18.39 11.33
N ARG A 6 -13.69 18.13 10.27
CA ARG A 6 -14.01 19.07 9.17
C ARG A 6 -12.78 19.78 8.57
N LEU A 7 -11.71 19.02 8.34
CA LEU A 7 -10.46 19.56 7.79
C LEU A 7 -10.57 19.78 6.28
N GLY A 8 -10.56 21.05 5.85
CA GLY A 8 -10.67 21.43 4.44
C GLY A 8 -9.39 21.35 3.61
N GLY A 9 -9.52 21.68 2.32
CA GLY A 9 -8.43 21.70 1.35
C GLY A 9 -8.03 20.31 0.84
N THR A 10 -6.90 20.24 0.13
CA THR A 10 -6.40 19.00 -0.48
C THR A 10 -5.52 18.21 0.50
N TRP A 11 -5.69 16.89 0.53
CA TRP A 11 -4.95 15.95 1.38
C TRP A 11 -4.54 14.71 0.57
N ASN A 12 -3.31 14.25 0.76
CA ASN A 12 -2.86 12.94 0.29
C ASN A 12 -2.92 11.96 1.47
N THR A 13 -3.76 10.93 1.36
CA THR A 13 -4.05 9.97 2.44
C THR A 13 -3.62 8.55 2.10
N CYS A 14 -2.56 8.38 1.32
CA CYS A 14 -1.99 7.08 1.00
C CYS A 14 -0.99 6.59 2.07
N GLY A 15 -0.45 5.39 1.89
CA GLY A 15 0.65 4.88 2.72
C GLY A 15 1.91 5.75 2.65
N GLY A 16 2.76 5.65 3.67
CA GLY A 16 3.96 6.46 3.86
C GLY A 16 5.22 5.94 3.15
N THR A 17 5.08 4.99 2.21
CA THR A 17 6.21 4.38 1.47
C THR A 17 5.97 4.49 -0.03
N VAL A 18 6.97 5.02 -0.75
CA VAL A 18 6.98 5.06 -2.22
C VAL A 18 7.91 3.96 -2.73
N LEU A 19 7.41 3.11 -3.62
CA LEU A 19 8.14 1.98 -4.18
C LEU A 19 7.53 1.55 -5.52
N ASP A 20 8.27 0.72 -6.28
CA ASP A 20 7.74 0.08 -7.48
C ASP A 20 6.89 -1.18 -7.17
N ARG A 21 6.24 -1.71 -8.20
CA ARG A 21 5.32 -2.85 -8.08
C ARG A 21 6.02 -4.16 -7.69
N VAL A 22 7.27 -4.34 -8.13
CA VAL A 22 8.05 -5.56 -7.85
C VAL A 22 8.44 -5.56 -6.37
N ALA A 23 8.93 -4.42 -5.87
CA ALA A 23 9.25 -4.24 -4.46
C ALA A 23 8.02 -4.44 -3.57
N PHE A 24 6.84 -3.93 -3.97
CA PHE A 24 5.59 -4.17 -3.25
C PHE A 24 5.24 -5.67 -3.21
N GLY A 25 5.29 -6.36 -4.36
CA GLY A 25 4.99 -7.79 -4.45
C GLY A 25 5.91 -8.62 -3.56
N ARG A 26 7.21 -8.30 -3.52
CA ARG A 26 8.18 -8.99 -2.64
C ARG A 26 7.90 -8.76 -1.16
N ALA A 27 7.59 -7.52 -0.77
CA ALA A 27 7.22 -7.21 0.62
C ALA A 27 5.92 -7.93 1.05
N LEU A 28 4.96 -8.08 0.14
CA LEU A 28 3.76 -8.87 0.37
C LEU A 28 4.11 -10.34 0.59
N CYS A 29 4.93 -10.93 -0.28
CA CYS A 29 5.39 -12.32 -0.14
C CYS A 29 6.08 -12.56 1.21
N GLU A 30 6.95 -11.65 1.64
CA GLU A 30 7.64 -11.73 2.93
C GLU A 30 6.65 -11.78 4.12
N VAL A 31 5.64 -10.91 4.11
CA VAL A 31 4.67 -10.82 5.23
C VAL A 31 3.66 -11.99 5.22
N PHE A 32 3.26 -12.45 4.04
CA PHE A 32 2.24 -13.49 3.87
C PHE A 32 2.83 -14.90 3.79
N GLY A 33 4.16 -15.05 3.69
CA GLY A 33 4.81 -16.34 3.49
C GLY A 33 4.59 -16.93 2.09
N PHE A 34 4.37 -16.10 1.08
CA PHE A 34 4.26 -16.56 -0.32
C PHE A 34 5.64 -16.69 -0.96
N ASP A 35 5.73 -17.51 -2.00
CA ASP A 35 6.96 -17.67 -2.77
C ASP A 35 7.27 -16.40 -3.58
N ALA A 36 8.33 -15.68 -3.20
CA ALA A 36 8.80 -14.48 -3.90
C ALA A 36 9.39 -14.79 -5.29
N GLY A 37 9.76 -16.05 -5.56
CA GLY A 37 10.24 -16.51 -6.87
C GLY A 37 9.19 -16.39 -7.98
N LEU A 38 7.90 -16.32 -7.60
CA LEU A 38 6.79 -16.10 -8.54
C LEU A 38 6.66 -14.62 -8.97
N VAL A 39 7.36 -13.68 -8.32
CA VAL A 39 7.33 -12.26 -8.67
C VAL A 39 8.39 -11.96 -9.73
N VAL A 40 7.99 -12.01 -11.01
CA VAL A 40 8.88 -11.78 -12.16
C VAL A 40 8.89 -10.29 -12.55
N PRO A 41 10.03 -9.58 -12.43
CA PRO A 41 10.15 -8.20 -12.89
C PRO A 41 9.95 -8.11 -14.42
N THR A 42 9.18 -7.13 -14.86
CA THR A 42 8.93 -6.87 -16.29
C THR A 42 9.09 -5.38 -16.58
N ARG A 43 9.63 -5.03 -17.75
CA ARG A 43 9.76 -3.63 -18.14
C ARG A 43 8.42 -3.10 -18.60
N MET A 44 8.08 -1.89 -18.18
CA MET A 44 6.84 -1.22 -18.60
C MET A 44 6.73 -1.08 -20.13
N ALA A 45 7.84 -0.91 -20.83
CA ALA A 45 7.89 -0.81 -22.30
C ALA A 45 7.47 -2.11 -23.01
N ASP A 46 7.61 -3.25 -22.36
CA ASP A 46 7.20 -4.55 -22.90
C ASP A 46 5.70 -4.80 -22.69
N LEU A 47 5.06 -4.01 -21.83
CA LEU A 47 3.63 -4.11 -21.55
C LEU A 47 2.85 -3.30 -22.60
N LYS A 48 2.05 -3.99 -23.43
CA LYS A 48 1.16 -3.39 -24.43
C LYS A 48 -0.08 -2.76 -23.78
N LEU A 49 0.12 -1.78 -22.90
CA LEU A 49 -0.94 -1.10 -22.18
C LEU A 49 -1.57 0.01 -23.05
N SER A 50 -2.89 0.08 -23.07
CA SER A 50 -3.64 1.07 -23.86
C SER A 50 -3.44 2.51 -23.39
N ALA A 51 -3.01 2.71 -22.13
CA ALA A 51 -2.81 4.03 -21.55
C ALA A 51 -1.39 4.17 -20.97
N PRO A 52 -0.72 5.33 -21.15
CA PRO A 52 0.56 5.62 -20.53
C PRO A 52 0.49 5.48 -19.01
N ARG A 53 1.56 4.95 -18.40
CA ARG A 53 1.68 4.85 -16.95
C ARG A 53 2.80 5.77 -16.47
N PRO A 54 2.53 6.64 -15.49
CA PRO A 54 3.57 7.50 -14.93
C PRO A 54 4.65 6.63 -14.28
N LEU A 55 5.91 6.99 -14.52
CA LEU A 55 7.06 6.29 -13.94
C LEU A 55 7.11 6.45 -12.41
N LYS A 56 6.68 7.61 -11.91
CA LYS A 56 6.62 7.94 -10.48
C LYS A 56 5.20 8.42 -10.15
N SER A 57 4.52 7.70 -9.27
CA SER A 57 3.15 8.00 -8.82
C SER A 57 3.02 8.08 -7.30
N GLY A 58 4.13 8.26 -6.59
CA GLY A 58 4.12 8.51 -5.14
C GLY A 58 3.51 9.87 -4.81
N LEU A 59 2.88 9.98 -3.65
CA LEU A 59 2.28 11.22 -3.15
C LEU A 59 3.02 11.69 -1.89
N LEU A 60 3.16 12.99 -1.71
CA LEU A 60 3.70 13.59 -0.48
C LEU A 60 2.64 13.54 0.61
N THR A 61 2.94 12.87 1.72
CA THR A 61 1.99 12.68 2.83
C THR A 61 2.35 13.50 4.07
N ASP A 62 3.25 14.48 3.96
CA ASP A 62 3.78 15.24 5.11
C ASP A 62 2.66 15.92 5.90
N LYS A 63 1.75 16.61 5.19
CA LYS A 63 0.55 17.22 5.78
C LYS A 63 -0.27 16.22 6.61
N ALA A 64 -0.51 15.01 6.07
CA ALA A 64 -1.27 13.97 6.77
C ALA A 64 -0.49 13.43 7.98
N ARG A 65 0.82 13.20 7.83
CA ARG A 65 1.70 12.70 8.89
C ARG A 65 1.82 13.65 10.08
N GLU A 66 1.86 14.96 9.81
CA GLU A 66 2.02 16.00 10.82
C GLU A 66 0.71 16.32 11.54
N GLN A 67 -0.42 16.35 10.82
CA GLN A 67 -1.66 16.94 11.33
C GLN A 67 -2.73 15.93 11.73
N LEU A 68 -2.61 14.66 11.32
CA LEU A 68 -3.58 13.61 11.62
C LEU A 68 -3.07 12.70 12.74
N SER A 69 -3.99 12.24 13.57
CA SER A 69 -3.76 11.17 14.53
C SER A 69 -3.53 9.84 13.80
N GLU A 70 -4.33 9.57 12.77
CA GLU A 70 -4.18 8.41 11.89
C GLU A 70 -3.10 8.67 10.84
N LYS A 71 -1.86 8.30 11.18
CA LYS A 71 -0.69 8.59 10.35
C LYS A 71 -0.56 7.60 9.18
N PRO A 72 -0.12 8.07 7.99
CA PRO A 72 0.31 7.21 6.90
C PRO A 72 1.32 6.15 7.38
N LEU A 73 0.96 4.88 7.24
CA LEU A 73 1.79 3.76 7.70
C LEU A 73 2.90 3.45 6.69
N ALA A 74 4.06 3.02 7.20
CA ALA A 74 5.04 2.35 6.36
C ALA A 74 4.47 1.03 5.81
N LEU A 75 4.90 0.63 4.62
CA LEU A 75 4.34 -0.54 3.92
C LEU A 75 4.36 -1.81 4.79
N THR A 76 5.51 -2.15 5.37
CA THR A 76 5.66 -3.36 6.20
C THR A 76 4.66 -3.41 7.35
N GLU A 77 4.42 -2.28 8.02
CA GLU A 77 3.45 -2.20 9.11
C GLU A 77 2.02 -2.38 8.61
N SER A 78 1.67 -1.72 7.50
CA SER A 78 0.34 -1.86 6.89
C SER A 78 0.05 -3.30 6.45
N LEU A 79 1.05 -3.99 5.86
CA LEU A 79 0.92 -5.38 5.44
C LEU A 79 0.76 -6.32 6.63
N LYS A 80 1.50 -6.12 7.73
CA LYS A 80 1.36 -6.93 8.95
C LYS A 80 -0.04 -6.83 9.54
N ARG A 81 -0.57 -5.60 9.65
CA ARG A 81 -1.95 -5.36 10.14
C ARG A 81 -2.98 -6.01 9.23
N PHE A 82 -2.81 -5.85 7.91
CA PHE A 82 -3.69 -6.46 6.93
C PHE A 82 -3.65 -8.00 6.98
N HIS A 83 -2.47 -8.60 7.09
CA HIS A 83 -2.33 -10.04 7.21
C HIS A 83 -3.02 -10.58 8.48
N ALA A 84 -2.85 -9.89 9.61
CA ALA A 84 -3.54 -10.24 10.85
C ALA A 84 -5.06 -10.18 10.72
N SER A 85 -5.61 -9.11 10.11
CA SER A 85 -7.07 -9.00 9.90
C SER A 85 -7.59 -10.04 8.91
N TRP A 86 -6.79 -10.37 7.88
CA TRP A 86 -7.11 -11.41 6.92
C TRP A 86 -7.18 -12.80 7.56
N LEU A 87 -6.22 -13.16 8.42
CA LEU A 87 -6.25 -14.42 9.18
C LEU A 87 -7.48 -14.50 10.09
N ALA A 88 -7.80 -13.41 10.79
CA ALA A 88 -8.96 -13.35 11.68
C ALA A 88 -10.29 -13.55 10.92
N ALA A 89 -10.45 -12.88 9.77
CA ALA A 89 -11.62 -13.06 8.92
C ALA A 89 -11.79 -14.52 8.46
N ARG A 90 -10.70 -15.15 8.03
CA ARG A 90 -10.71 -16.55 7.57
C ARG A 90 -11.00 -17.56 8.68
N ALA A 91 -10.56 -17.29 9.90
CA ALA A 91 -10.88 -18.13 11.05
C ALA A 91 -12.37 -18.04 11.42
N GLY A 92 -12.98 -16.86 11.26
CA GLY A 92 -14.41 -16.63 11.49
C GLY A 92 -15.33 -17.24 10.43
N GLU A 93 -14.85 -17.49 9.22
CA GLU A 93 -15.59 -18.21 8.15
C GLU A 93 -15.61 -19.74 8.35
N ALA A 94 -14.73 -20.27 9.21
CA ALA A 94 -14.58 -21.70 9.47
C ALA A 94 -15.31 -22.19 10.73
N GLY A 95 -15.99 -21.30 11.46
CA GLY A 95 -16.80 -21.61 12.66
C GLY A 95 -18.28 -21.35 12.43
#